data_AF-A0A3S9QL77-F1
#
_entry.id   AF-A0A3S9QL77-F1
#
_cell.length_a   1.000
_cell.length_b   1.000
_cell.length_c   1.000
_cell.angle_alpha   90.00
_cell.angle_beta   90.00
_cell.angle_gamma   90.00
#
_symmetry.space_group_name_H-M   'P 1'
#
loop_
_entity.id
_entity.type
_entity.pdbx_description
1 polymer ?
#
loop_
_entity_poly.entity_id
_entity_poly.type
_entity_poly.pdbx_seq_one_letter_code
_entity_poly.pdbx_strand_id
1 'polypeptide(L)' 'MNQEEGKPTMLNAEQVAQRLNMSKGFAYKIIQEMNEEQIKKGRAVVKGRVRSDHFEARFFAGDEDARI' A
#
# COMPACT_ATOMS: atom_id res chain seq x y z
N MET A 1 3.11 -4.70 25.03
CA MET A 1 4.10 -4.71 23.93
C MET A 1 3.79 -3.49 23.09
N ASN A 2 4.71 -2.52 23.06
CA ASN A 2 4.47 -1.16 22.57
C ASN A 2 4.09 -1.15 21.08
N GLN A 3 2.87 -0.76 20.77
CA GLN A 3 2.45 -0.45 19.41
C GLN A 3 2.36 1.07 19.28
N GLU A 4 3.19 1.62 18.40
CA GLU A 4 3.02 2.97 17.84
C GLU A 4 1.77 2.98 16.96
N GLU A 5 0.59 2.83 17.56
CA GLU A 5 -0.67 2.84 16.82
C GLU A 5 -0.89 4.23 16.19
N GLY A 6 -0.75 4.30 14.87
CA GLY A 6 -1.05 5.50 14.08
C GLY A 6 0.04 5.94 13.08
N LYS A 7 1.27 5.43 13.16
CA LYS A 7 2.31 5.79 12.18
C LYS A 7 2.29 4.86 10.96
N PRO A 8 2.26 5.40 9.73
CA PRO A 8 2.35 4.59 8.52
C PRO A 8 3.67 3.80 8.47
N THR A 9 3.58 2.53 8.11
CA THR A 9 4.74 1.62 7.97
C THR A 9 5.03 1.34 6.49
N MET A 10 6.14 0.67 6.18
CA MET A 10 6.48 0.26 4.81
C MET A 10 6.13 -1.20 4.56
N LEU A 11 5.10 -1.45 3.76
CA LEU A 11 4.67 -2.78 3.33
C LEU A 11 5.61 -3.33 2.27
N ASN A 12 5.97 -4.61 2.40
CA ASN A 12 6.70 -5.37 1.38
C ASN A 12 5.73 -6.16 0.46
N ALA A 13 6.26 -6.77 -0.60
CA ALA A 13 5.45 -7.54 -1.57
C ALA A 13 4.69 -8.72 -0.95
N GLU A 14 5.22 -9.36 0.10
CA GLU A 14 4.54 -10.47 0.78
C GLU A 14 3.35 -9.98 1.60
N GLN A 15 3.53 -8.88 2.33
CA GLN A 15 2.46 -8.22 3.09
C GLN A 15 1.35 -7.68 2.19
N VAL A 16 1.68 -7.15 1.02
CA VAL A 16 0.71 -6.73 0.00
C VAL A 16 0.00 -7.94 -0.60
N ALA A 17 0.74 -9.01 -0.94
CA ALA A 17 0.17 -10.23 -1.48
C ALA A 17 -0.85 -10.88 -0.54
N GLN A 18 -0.52 -10.95 0.76
CA GLN A 18 -1.42 -11.48 1.78
C GLN A 18 -2.68 -10.62 1.93
N ARG A 19 -2.54 -9.29 2.01
CA ARG A 19 -3.68 -8.38 2.20
C ARG A 19 -4.67 -8.41 1.04
N LEU A 20 -4.18 -8.52 -0.20
CA LEU A 20 -5.02 -8.56 -1.40
C LEU A 20 -5.31 -9.99 -1.90
N ASN A 21 -4.91 -11.02 -1.14
CA ASN A 21 -5.05 -12.44 -1.50
C ASN A 21 -4.58 -12.76 -2.94
N MET A 22 -3.34 -12.41 -3.27
CA MET A 22 -2.77 -12.52 -4.62
C MET A 22 -1.37 -13.13 -4.62
N SER A 23 -0.85 -13.39 -5.82
CA SER A 23 0.55 -13.83 -5.96
C SER A 23 1.55 -12.73 -5.61
N LYS A 24 2.73 -13.14 -5.11
CA LYS A 24 3.84 -12.21 -4.81
C LYS A 24 4.29 -11.42 -6.05
N GLY A 25 4.26 -12.04 -7.23
CA GLY A 25 4.59 -11.37 -8.49
C GLY A 25 3.60 -10.26 -8.85
N PHE A 26 2.30 -10.48 -8.60
CA PHE A 26 1.29 -9.45 -8.83
C PHE A 26 1.39 -8.33 -7.78
N ALA A 27 1.68 -8.65 -6.53
CA ALA A 27 1.97 -7.65 -5.49
C ALA A 27 3.16 -6.75 -5.83
N TYR A 28 4.23 -7.30 -6.44
CA TYR A 28 5.35 -6.48 -6.93
C TYR A 28 4.93 -5.48 -8.02
N LYS A 29 4.04 -5.88 -8.94
CA LYS A 29 3.51 -4.99 -9.97
C LYS A 29 2.72 -3.83 -9.36
N ILE A 30 1.87 -4.11 -8.37
CA ILE A 30 1.12 -3.09 -7.64
C ILE A 30 2.05 -2.11 -6.94
N ILE A 31 3.07 -2.62 -6.24
CA ILE A 31 4.07 -1.76 -5.57
C ILE A 31 4.80 -0.87 -6.58
N GLN A 32 5.15 -1.42 -7.74
CA GLN A 32 5.81 -0.66 -8.81
C GLN A 32 4.90 0.48 -9.31
N GLU A 33 3.65 0.18 -9.65
CA GLU A 33 2.66 1.17 -10.11
C GLU A 33 2.45 2.28 -9.08
N MET A 34 2.25 1.92 -7.82
CA MET A 34 2.08 2.89 -6.74
C MET A 34 3.33 3.78 -6.56
N ASN A 35 4.52 3.21 -6.66
CA ASN A 35 5.76 3.99 -6.58
C ASN A 35 5.94 4.92 -7.79
N GLU A 36 5.59 4.49 -9.00
CA GLU A 36 5.60 5.33 -10.19
C GLU A 36 4.65 6.53 -10.04
N GLU A 37 3.46 6.33 -9.45
CA GLU A 37 2.55 7.43 -9.13
C GLU A 37 3.13 8.42 -8.10
N GLN A 38 3.81 7.94 -7.06
CA GLN A 38 4.45 8.81 -6.08
C GLN A 38 5.63 9.59 -6.70
N ILE A 39 6.42 8.95 -7.57
CA ILE A 39 7.49 9.62 -8.33
C ILE A 39 6.91 10.74 -9.20
N LYS A 40 5.81 10.47 -9.92
CA LYS A 40 5.12 11.50 -10.73
C LYS A 40 4.63 12.68 -9.89
N LYS A 41 4.34 12.47 -8.60
CA LYS A 41 3.97 13.50 -7.62
C LYS A 41 5.19 14.18 -6.96
N GLY A 42 6.41 13.88 -7.41
CA GLY A 42 7.65 14.42 -6.85
C GLY A 42 8.01 13.88 -5.46
N ARG A 43 7.45 12.73 -5.07
CA ARG A 43 7.67 12.13 -3.74
C ARG A 43 8.71 11.01 -3.80
N ALA A 44 9.46 10.86 -2.72
CA ALA A 44 10.43 9.77 -2.56
C ALA A 44 9.73 8.41 -2.42
N VAL A 45 10.38 7.36 -2.94
CA VAL A 45 9.88 5.98 -2.91
C VAL A 45 10.96 4.99 -2.52
N VAL A 46 10.55 3.79 -2.10
CA VAL A 46 11.45 2.67 -1.80
C VAL A 46 11.11 1.50 -2.70
N LYS A 47 12.07 1.08 -3.53
CA LYS A 47 11.85 -0.04 -4.45
C LYS A 47 11.40 -1.31 -3.70
N GLY A 48 10.32 -1.92 -4.18
CA GLY A 48 9.76 -3.14 -3.58
C GLY A 48 9.00 -2.91 -2.26
N ARG A 49 8.76 -1.66 -1.87
CA ARG A 49 7.93 -1.31 -0.72
C ARG A 49 6.96 -0.17 -1.04
N VAL A 50 5.90 -0.05 -0.24
CA VAL A 50 4.94 1.05 -0.30
C VAL A 50 4.51 1.48 1.11
N ARG A 51 4.16 2.75 1.31
CA ARG A 51 3.63 3.22 2.60
C ARG A 51 2.25 2.60 2.84
N SER A 52 2.00 2.11 4.05
CA SER A 52 0.78 1.40 4.41
C SER A 52 -0.45 2.30 4.26
N ASP A 53 -0.38 3.56 4.67
CA ASP A 53 -1.50 4.52 4.55
C ASP A 53 -1.94 4.75 3.09
N HIS A 54 -1.00 4.90 2.15
CA HIS A 54 -1.33 5.01 0.73
C HIS A 54 -1.93 3.72 0.16
N PHE A 55 -1.47 2.58 0.63
CA PHE A 55 -1.98 1.28 0.23
C PHE A 55 -3.40 1.05 0.76
N GLU A 56 -3.62 1.28 2.05
CA GLU A 56 -4.94 1.17 2.69
C GLU A 56 -5.93 2.14 2.03
N ALA A 57 -5.53 3.40 1.78
CA ALA A 57 -6.37 4.38 1.11
C ALA A 57 -6.75 4.00 -0.34
N ARG A 58 -5.92 3.22 -1.04
CA ARG A 58 -6.22 2.80 -2.42
C ARG A 58 -7.16 1.60 -2.50
N PHE A 59 -7.02 0.65 -1.58
CA PHE A 59 -7.67 -0.66 -1.69
C PHE A 59 -8.71 -0.95 -0.61
N PHE A 60 -8.68 -0.23 0.52
CA PHE A 60 -9.47 -0.55 1.72
C PHE A 60 -10.19 0.65 2.32
N ALA A 61 -9.88 1.89 1.90
CA ALA A 61 -10.80 3.00 2.09
C ALA A 61 -12.01 2.73 1.19
N GLY A 62 -12.99 2.00 1.75
CA GLY A 62 -14.28 1.84 1.12
C GLY A 62 -14.87 3.22 0.84
N ASP A 63 -15.59 3.34 -0.28
CA ASP A 63 -16.53 4.42 -0.48
C ASP A 63 -17.24 4.72 0.84
N GLU A 64 -17.11 5.95 1.34
CA GLU A 64 -18.05 6.51 2.32
C GLU A 64 -19.52 6.40 1.82
N ASP A 65 -19.72 6.02 0.56
CA ASP A 65 -20.98 5.83 -0.17
C ASP A 65 -21.63 4.44 -0.03
N ALA A 66 -20.96 3.41 0.52
CA ALA A 66 -21.57 2.06 0.66
C ALA A 66 -22.49 1.91 1.89
N ARG A 67 -22.81 3.00 2.59
CA ARG A 67 -23.85 3.08 3.62
C ARG A 67 -25.05 3.90 3.10
N ILE A 68 -25.75 3.41 2.08
CA ILE A 68 -27.10 3.86 1.73
C ILE A 68 -27.99 2.63 1.62
#